data_AF-A0A9D6LGG7-F1
#
_entry.id   AF-A0A9D6LGG7-F1
#
_cell.length_a   1.000
_cell.length_b   1.000
_cell.length_c   1.000
_cell.angle_alpha   90.00
_cell.angle_beta   90.00
_cell.angle_gamma   90.00
#
_symmetry.space_group_name_H-M   'P 1'
#
loop_
_entity.id
_entity.type
_entity.pdbx_description
1 polymer ?
#
loop_
_entity_poly.entity_id
_entity_poly.type
_entity_poly.pdbx_seq_one_letter_code
_entity_poly.pdbx_strand_id
1 'polypeptide(L)'
;MGAPRILDVYNRPTRQKSDCSCGPASFSLVAAALGLGEIPETSWWDGAHARWLRVEELPSRGMALHEAATALELTLGERAEISSHRAFPENKTLLERHLLLATTQPNLALIANFAQDPLLDRNEHPQGNPHYSPVAAYDRANRRALIADVDADVKEAYWATLDALFDAMAFQNPAYRLPRGWLLVRKR
;
A
#
# COMPACT_ATOMS: atom_id res chain seq x y z
N MET A 1 8.34 -5.81 24.03
CA MET A 1 7.97 -4.48 23.52
C MET A 1 6.97 -4.66 22.39
N GLY A 2 5.82 -3.98 22.42
CA GLY A 2 4.82 -4.06 21.35
C GLY A 2 5.34 -3.46 20.04
N ALA A 3 4.81 -3.91 18.91
CA ALA A 3 5.16 -3.35 17.60
C ALA A 3 4.62 -1.90 17.48
N PRO A 4 5.35 -0.97 16.85
CA PRO A 4 4.91 0.43 16.73
C PRO A 4 3.70 0.54 15.79
N ARG A 5 2.81 1.50 16.01
CA ARG A 5 1.68 1.72 15.09
C ARG A 5 2.19 2.33 13.77
N ILE A 6 1.40 2.19 12.70
CA ILE A 6 1.73 2.76 11.38
C ILE A 6 2.08 4.26 11.49
N LEU A 7 1.31 5.05 12.24
CA LEU A 7 1.61 6.49 12.41
C LEU A 7 2.92 6.76 13.18
N ASP A 8 3.29 5.90 14.13
CA ASP A 8 4.54 6.06 14.91
C ASP A 8 5.77 5.88 14.00
N VAL A 9 5.65 5.03 12.98
CA VAL A 9 6.69 4.82 11.95
C VAL A 9 6.58 5.89 10.87
N TYR A 10 5.38 6.25 10.43
CA TYR A 10 5.13 7.25 9.39
C TYR A 10 5.70 8.63 9.74
N ASN A 11 5.70 9.01 11.01
CA ASN A 11 6.25 10.29 11.46
C ASN A 11 7.79 10.33 11.46
N ARG A 12 8.46 9.22 11.13
CA ARG A 12 9.90 9.19 10.87
C ARG A 12 10.18 9.69 9.44
N PRO A 13 11.39 10.16 9.12
CA PRO A 13 11.75 10.69 7.79
C PRO A 13 11.80 9.63 6.67
N THR A 14 11.12 8.49 6.82
CA THR A 14 11.00 7.46 5.80
C THR A 14 9.87 7.85 4.85
N ARG A 15 10.23 8.38 3.69
CA ARG A 15 9.34 8.68 2.55
C ARG A 15 9.88 7.99 1.30
N GLN A 16 9.05 7.87 0.26
CA GLN A 16 9.54 7.42 -1.05
C GLN A 16 10.68 8.33 -1.52
N LYS A 17 11.75 7.76 -2.08
CA LYS A 17 12.90 8.52 -2.57
C LYS A 17 12.85 8.77 -4.08
N SER A 18 11.96 8.09 -4.79
CA SER A 18 11.72 8.30 -6.22
C SER A 18 10.25 8.07 -6.55
N ASP A 19 9.82 8.59 -7.70
CA ASP A 19 8.42 8.49 -8.16
C ASP A 19 7.94 7.04 -8.31
N CYS A 20 8.87 6.10 -8.43
CA CYS A 20 8.58 4.68 -8.64
C CYS A 20 8.72 3.83 -7.38
N SER A 21 8.98 4.46 -6.22
CA SER A 21 9.25 3.74 -4.97
C SER A 21 8.15 3.84 -3.90
N CYS A 22 6.95 4.31 -4.25
CA CYS A 22 5.78 4.30 -3.37
C CYS A 22 5.48 2.90 -2.78
N GLY A 23 5.56 1.84 -3.60
CA GLY A 23 5.42 0.45 -3.16
C GLY A 23 6.48 0.08 -2.11
N PRO A 24 7.79 0.09 -2.47
CA PRO A 24 8.89 -0.13 -1.53
C PRO A 24 8.76 0.63 -0.21
N ALA A 25 8.52 1.95 -0.26
CA ALA A 25 8.39 2.77 0.93
C ALA A 25 7.22 2.31 1.82
N SER A 26 6.08 1.96 1.21
CA SER A 26 4.92 1.39 1.92
C SER A 26 5.25 0.06 2.59
N PHE A 27 6.00 -0.80 1.91
CA PHE A 27 6.40 -2.12 2.41
C PHE A 27 7.36 -1.99 3.59
N SER A 28 8.35 -1.13 3.49
CA SER A 28 9.29 -0.83 4.57
C SER A 28 8.57 -0.29 5.81
N LEU A 29 7.62 0.65 5.61
CA LEU A 29 6.84 1.22 6.70
C LEU A 29 6.01 0.13 7.40
N VAL A 30 5.26 -0.68 6.64
CA VAL A 30 4.44 -1.76 7.21
C VAL A 30 5.29 -2.82 7.88
N ALA A 31 6.43 -3.21 7.32
CA ALA A 31 7.33 -4.18 7.94
C ALA A 31 7.87 -3.66 9.27
N ALA A 32 8.27 -2.38 9.35
CA ALA A 32 8.68 -1.74 10.58
C ALA A 32 7.52 -1.65 11.60
N ALA A 33 6.32 -1.28 11.17
CA ALA A 33 5.13 -1.20 12.02
C ALA A 33 4.72 -2.56 12.60
N LEU A 34 4.86 -3.64 11.83
CA LEU A 34 4.60 -5.00 12.33
C LEU A 34 5.78 -5.58 13.14
N GLY A 35 6.91 -4.86 13.25
CA GLY A 35 8.12 -5.37 13.88
C GLY A 35 8.67 -6.61 13.16
N LEU A 36 8.62 -6.59 11.84
CA LEU A 36 9.21 -7.60 10.94
C LEU A 36 10.65 -7.24 10.55
N GLY A 37 11.14 -6.06 10.94
CA GLY A 37 12.44 -5.52 10.56
C GLY A 37 12.33 -4.50 9.43
N GLU A 38 13.39 -3.73 9.21
CA GLU A 38 13.45 -2.76 8.13
C GLU A 38 13.75 -3.46 6.80
N ILE A 39 13.04 -3.05 5.75
CA ILE A 39 13.32 -3.44 4.37
C ILE A 39 13.97 -2.23 3.71
N PRO A 40 15.26 -2.27 3.34
CA PRO A 40 15.87 -1.17 2.60
C PRO A 40 15.19 -1.00 1.25
N GLU A 41 14.86 0.22 0.86
CA GLU A 41 14.29 0.49 -0.48
C GLU A 41 15.17 -0.04 -1.62
N THR A 42 16.50 -0.06 -1.41
CA THR A 42 17.46 -0.60 -2.38
C THR A 42 17.28 -2.09 -2.63
N SER A 43 16.90 -2.86 -1.60
CA SER A 43 16.69 -4.31 -1.74
C SER A 43 15.55 -4.64 -2.69
N TRP A 44 14.76 -3.64 -3.09
CA TRP A 44 13.68 -3.81 -4.04
C TRP A 44 14.15 -3.90 -5.50
N TRP A 45 15.35 -3.43 -5.80
CA TRP A 45 15.89 -3.42 -7.16
C TRP A 45 16.78 -4.64 -7.43
N ASP A 46 17.39 -5.22 -6.40
CA ASP A 46 18.36 -6.32 -6.51
C ASP A 46 18.02 -7.53 -5.61
N GLY A 47 16.86 -7.51 -4.94
CA GLY A 47 16.41 -8.57 -4.05
C GLY A 47 16.05 -9.89 -4.74
N ALA A 48 15.69 -10.89 -3.93
CA ALA A 48 15.36 -12.23 -4.44
C ALA A 48 14.20 -12.25 -5.46
N HIS A 49 13.27 -11.31 -5.36
CA HIS A 49 12.16 -11.15 -6.31
C HIS A 49 12.58 -10.63 -7.68
N ALA A 50 13.74 -9.99 -7.82
CA ALA A 50 14.27 -9.54 -9.11
C ALA A 50 14.55 -10.71 -10.08
N ARG A 51 14.62 -11.95 -9.57
CA ARG A 51 14.70 -13.17 -10.40
C ARG A 51 13.37 -13.54 -11.07
N TRP A 52 12.26 -13.04 -10.53
CA TRP A 52 10.90 -13.43 -10.91
C TRP A 52 10.09 -12.28 -11.48
N LEU A 53 10.48 -11.04 -11.15
CA LEU A 53 9.85 -9.81 -11.60
C LEU A 53 10.81 -9.04 -12.50
N ARG A 54 10.26 -8.38 -13.52
CA ARG A 54 11.00 -7.47 -14.40
C ARG A 54 11.20 -6.12 -13.71
N VAL A 55 12.05 -6.11 -12.69
CA VAL A 55 12.32 -4.94 -11.84
C VAL A 55 12.86 -3.75 -12.65
N GLU A 56 13.55 -4.02 -13.74
CA GLU A 56 14.07 -3.05 -14.71
C GLU A 56 12.97 -2.28 -15.45
N GLU A 57 11.76 -2.84 -15.57
CA GLU A 57 10.63 -2.18 -16.22
C GLU A 57 9.82 -1.31 -15.25
N LEU A 58 9.90 -1.57 -13.94
CA LEU A 58 9.09 -0.89 -12.92
C LEU A 58 9.21 0.64 -12.93
N PRO A 59 10.39 1.26 -13.20
CA PRO A 59 10.47 2.70 -13.30
C PRO A 59 9.57 3.32 -14.39
N SER A 60 9.21 2.54 -15.42
CA SER A 60 8.41 3.05 -16.54
C SER A 60 6.90 2.81 -16.39
N ARG A 61 6.50 1.77 -15.64
CA ARG A 61 5.10 1.32 -15.58
C ARG A 61 4.55 1.16 -14.16
N GLY A 62 5.40 1.33 -13.15
CA GLY A 62 5.09 1.02 -11.75
C GLY A 62 4.89 -0.48 -11.51
N MET A 63 4.51 -0.82 -10.27
CA MET A 63 4.29 -2.19 -9.84
C MET A 63 2.81 -2.53 -9.79
N ALA A 64 2.39 -3.61 -10.47
CA ALA A 64 1.03 -4.10 -10.35
C ALA A 64 0.81 -4.81 -9.01
N LEU A 65 -0.45 -4.84 -8.54
CA LEU A 65 -0.80 -5.38 -7.23
C LEU A 65 -0.31 -6.82 -6.98
N HIS A 66 -0.34 -7.68 -8.01
CA HIS A 66 0.10 -9.06 -7.89
C HIS A 66 1.64 -9.16 -7.81
N GLU A 67 2.36 -8.32 -8.53
CA GLU A 67 3.81 -8.22 -8.45
C GLU A 67 4.25 -7.71 -7.07
N ALA A 68 3.52 -6.73 -6.53
CA ALA A 68 3.72 -6.23 -5.17
C ALA A 68 3.51 -7.33 -4.13
N ALA A 69 2.45 -8.13 -4.27
CA ALA A 69 2.20 -9.27 -3.39
C ALA A 69 3.35 -10.29 -3.44
N THR A 70 3.74 -10.72 -4.65
CA THR A 70 4.85 -11.68 -4.84
C THR A 70 6.17 -11.14 -4.29
N ALA A 71 6.50 -9.87 -4.54
CA ALA A 71 7.73 -9.28 -4.03
C ALA A 71 7.74 -9.20 -2.49
N LEU A 72 6.61 -8.85 -1.87
CA LEU A 72 6.46 -8.86 -0.41
C LEU A 72 6.59 -10.28 0.16
N GLU A 73 5.95 -11.27 -0.45
CA GLU A 73 6.05 -12.68 -0.04
C GLU A 73 7.50 -13.17 -0.06
N LEU A 74 8.22 -12.89 -1.15
CA LEU A 74 9.62 -13.28 -1.28
C LEU A 74 10.55 -12.53 -0.33
N THR A 75 10.23 -11.26 -0.03
CA THR A 75 11.04 -10.42 0.88
C THR A 75 10.81 -10.79 2.34
N LEU A 76 9.56 -10.98 2.75
CA LEU A 76 9.21 -11.28 4.14
C LEU A 76 9.32 -12.77 4.46
N GLY A 77 9.15 -13.65 3.47
CA GLY A 77 9.22 -15.10 3.63
C GLY A 77 8.26 -15.60 4.71
N GLU A 78 8.73 -16.53 5.53
CA GLU A 78 7.95 -17.14 6.61
C GLU A 78 7.55 -16.17 7.74
N ARG A 79 8.06 -14.94 7.74
CA ARG A 79 7.73 -13.95 8.79
C ARG A 79 6.33 -13.35 8.62
N ALA A 80 5.75 -13.44 7.43
CA ALA A 80 4.44 -12.87 7.14
C ALA A 80 3.62 -13.72 6.16
N GLU A 81 2.31 -13.57 6.22
CA GLU A 81 1.36 -14.02 5.22
C GLU A 81 0.84 -12.80 4.45
N ILE A 82 0.88 -12.87 3.12
CA ILE A 82 0.41 -11.82 2.23
C ILE A 82 -0.85 -12.29 1.53
N SER A 83 -1.85 -11.41 1.42
CA SER A 83 -2.97 -11.64 0.50
C SER A 83 -3.27 -10.36 -0.27
N SER A 84 -3.63 -10.51 -1.55
CA SER A 84 -4.02 -9.40 -2.41
C SER A 84 -5.48 -9.50 -2.79
N HIS A 85 -6.15 -8.36 -2.84
CA HIS A 85 -7.57 -8.25 -3.16
C HIS A 85 -7.77 -7.10 -4.11
N ARG A 86 -8.60 -7.29 -5.12
CA ARG A 86 -8.87 -6.28 -6.15
C ARG A 86 -10.15 -5.53 -5.87
N ALA A 87 -10.21 -4.26 -6.26
CA ALA A 87 -11.40 -3.41 -6.16
C ALA A 87 -12.42 -3.72 -7.26
N PHE A 88 -12.81 -4.99 -7.38
CA PHE A 88 -14.03 -5.36 -8.11
C PHE A 88 -15.26 -4.96 -7.28
N PRO A 89 -16.36 -4.50 -7.90
CA PRO A 89 -17.53 -3.97 -7.18
C PRO A 89 -18.03 -4.83 -6.02
N GLU A 90 -18.01 -6.16 -6.16
CA GLU A 90 -18.40 -7.13 -5.15
C GLU A 90 -17.53 -7.12 -3.89
N ASN A 91 -16.31 -6.60 -3.97
CA ASN A 91 -15.33 -6.60 -2.88
C ASN A 91 -15.38 -5.33 -2.01
N LYS A 92 -16.31 -4.40 -2.24
CA LYS A 92 -16.41 -3.17 -1.44
C LYS A 92 -16.66 -3.44 0.04
N THR A 93 -17.58 -4.35 0.34
CA THR A 93 -17.84 -4.79 1.73
C THR A 93 -16.63 -5.53 2.32
N LEU A 94 -15.87 -6.25 1.49
CA LEU A 94 -14.66 -6.94 1.93
C LEU A 94 -13.56 -5.95 2.31
N LEU A 95 -13.38 -4.87 1.55
CA LEU A 95 -12.46 -3.78 1.90
C LEU A 95 -12.82 -3.19 3.26
N GLU A 96 -14.09 -2.84 3.50
CA GLU A 96 -14.54 -2.27 4.77
C GLU A 96 -14.19 -3.17 5.96
N ARG A 97 -14.43 -4.49 5.81
CA ARG A 97 -14.05 -5.48 6.82
C ARG A 97 -12.53 -5.50 7.04
N HIS A 98 -11.74 -5.46 5.96
CA HIS A 98 -10.28 -5.48 6.04
C HIS A 98 -9.69 -4.22 6.66
N LEU A 99 -10.27 -3.03 6.39
CA LEU A 99 -9.90 -1.78 7.04
C LEU A 99 -10.15 -1.87 8.55
N LEU A 100 -11.30 -2.39 8.98
CA LEU A 100 -11.59 -2.60 10.39
C LEU A 100 -10.61 -3.57 11.04
N LEU A 101 -10.32 -4.71 10.39
CA LEU A 101 -9.40 -5.71 10.94
C LEU A 101 -7.97 -5.18 11.04
N ALA A 102 -7.45 -4.55 10.00
CA ALA A 102 -6.07 -4.05 9.96
C ALA A 102 -5.82 -2.90 10.95
N THR A 103 -6.86 -2.20 11.37
CA THR A 103 -6.75 -1.07 12.31
C THR A 103 -7.08 -1.46 13.75
N THR A 104 -7.50 -2.71 13.98
CA THR A 104 -7.80 -3.26 15.32
C THR A 104 -6.90 -4.44 15.71
N GLN A 105 -6.33 -5.15 14.75
CA GLN A 105 -5.42 -6.27 15.00
C GLN A 105 -3.95 -5.82 14.93
N PRO A 106 -3.16 -5.98 15.99
CA PRO A 106 -1.77 -5.50 16.03
C PRO A 106 -0.81 -6.26 15.11
N ASN A 107 -1.22 -7.42 14.58
CA ASN A 107 -0.43 -8.26 13.69
C ASN A 107 -0.88 -8.20 12.23
N LEU A 108 -1.77 -7.27 11.86
CA LEU A 108 -2.30 -7.13 10.51
C LEU A 108 -2.17 -5.69 10.06
N ALA A 109 -1.67 -5.48 8.84
CA ALA A 109 -1.63 -4.18 8.20
C ALA A 109 -2.29 -4.26 6.82
N LEU A 110 -2.78 -3.11 6.36
CA LEU A 110 -3.33 -2.93 5.01
C LEU A 110 -2.50 -1.91 4.24
N ILE A 111 -2.17 -2.26 2.99
CA ILE A 111 -1.55 -1.35 2.02
C ILE A 111 -2.53 -1.18 0.87
N ALA A 112 -2.97 0.04 0.62
CA ALA A 112 -3.83 0.35 -0.51
C ALA A 112 -2.99 0.63 -1.75
N ASN A 113 -3.47 0.19 -2.91
CA ASN A 113 -2.98 0.55 -4.24
C ASN A 113 -4.11 1.30 -4.97
N PHE A 114 -3.93 2.60 -5.20
CA PHE A 114 -5.00 3.49 -5.66
C PHE A 114 -4.48 4.51 -6.67
N ALA A 115 -5.39 5.24 -7.31
CA ALA A 115 -5.10 6.45 -8.05
C ALA A 115 -5.09 7.63 -7.05
N GLN A 116 -3.96 8.31 -6.88
CA GLN A 116 -3.75 9.29 -5.80
C GLN A 116 -4.44 10.63 -6.08
N ASP A 117 -4.38 11.14 -7.31
CA ASP A 117 -4.86 12.47 -7.67
C ASP A 117 -6.30 12.75 -7.19
N PRO A 118 -7.29 11.84 -7.40
CA PRO A 118 -8.66 12.07 -6.95
C PRO A 118 -8.82 12.16 -5.43
N LEU A 119 -7.88 11.63 -4.64
CA LEU A 119 -7.92 11.72 -3.17
C LEU A 119 -7.26 13.00 -2.64
N LEU A 120 -6.47 13.68 -3.47
CA LEU A 120 -5.75 14.91 -3.14
C LEU A 120 -6.32 16.14 -3.87
N ASP A 121 -7.48 15.99 -4.52
CA ASP A 121 -8.09 17.01 -5.38
C ASP A 121 -7.13 17.54 -6.47
N ARG A 122 -6.26 16.66 -6.99
CA ARG A 122 -5.35 16.94 -8.10
C ARG A 122 -5.95 16.41 -9.41
N ASN A 123 -5.47 16.93 -10.53
CA ASN A 123 -5.84 16.47 -11.87
C ASN A 123 -4.63 16.53 -12.81
N GLU A 124 -3.52 15.97 -12.34
CA GLU A 124 -2.26 15.96 -13.08
C GLU A 124 -2.25 14.80 -14.10
N HIS A 125 -2.92 13.70 -13.75
CA HIS A 125 -2.97 12.49 -14.56
C HIS A 125 -4.42 12.08 -14.88
N PRO A 126 -4.80 11.93 -16.17
CA PRO A 126 -6.17 11.55 -16.56
C PRO A 126 -6.68 10.22 -15.98
N GLN A 127 -5.77 9.32 -15.58
CA GLN A 127 -6.10 8.06 -14.91
C GLN A 127 -5.66 8.01 -13.44
N GLY A 128 -5.30 9.18 -12.89
CA GLY A 128 -4.69 9.42 -11.58
C GLY A 128 -3.31 8.79 -11.42
N ASN A 129 -2.44 9.43 -10.61
CA ASN A 129 -1.11 8.92 -10.31
C ASN A 129 -1.21 7.56 -9.58
N PRO A 130 -0.71 6.44 -10.15
CA PRO A 130 -0.74 5.15 -9.47
C PRO A 130 0.14 5.18 -8.21
N HIS A 131 -0.43 4.84 -7.07
CA HIS A 131 0.25 4.97 -5.79
C HIS A 131 0.00 3.77 -4.87
N TYR A 132 0.92 3.55 -3.94
CA TYR A 132 0.78 2.62 -2.82
C TYR A 132 0.98 3.38 -1.53
N SER A 133 0.12 3.14 -0.54
CA SER A 133 0.34 3.66 0.81
C SER A 133 -0.35 2.82 1.89
N PRO A 134 0.21 2.74 3.10
CA PRO A 134 -0.43 2.08 4.23
C PRO A 134 -1.70 2.80 4.69
N VAL A 135 -2.68 2.04 5.19
CA VAL A 135 -3.81 2.60 5.92
C VAL A 135 -3.53 2.53 7.41
N ALA A 136 -3.53 3.68 8.07
CA ALA A 136 -3.14 3.82 9.46
C ALA A 136 -4.28 3.72 10.47
N ALA A 137 -5.50 4.10 10.06
CA ALA A 137 -6.69 4.08 10.91
C ALA A 137 -7.96 3.96 10.07
N TYR A 138 -9.06 3.53 10.70
CA TYR A 138 -10.38 3.47 10.09
C TYR A 138 -11.42 4.02 11.07
N ASP A 139 -12.10 5.08 10.66
CA ASP A 139 -13.25 5.66 11.36
C ASP A 139 -14.52 5.00 10.82
N ARG A 140 -15.06 4.06 11.61
CA ARG A 140 -16.27 3.32 11.25
C ARG A 140 -17.52 4.21 11.25
N ALA A 141 -17.59 5.22 12.12
CA ALA A 141 -18.78 6.07 12.24
C ALA A 141 -18.93 6.95 11.00
N ASN A 142 -17.82 7.50 10.51
CA ASN A 142 -17.81 8.36 9.32
C ASN A 142 -17.41 7.62 8.03
N ARG A 143 -17.13 6.31 8.12
CA ARG A 143 -16.67 5.43 7.02
C ARG A 143 -15.46 6.03 6.28
N ARG A 144 -14.40 6.39 7.01
CA ARG A 144 -13.18 6.98 6.44
C ARG A 144 -11.94 6.20 6.82
N ALA A 145 -10.99 6.10 5.90
CA ALA A 145 -9.67 5.51 6.13
C ALA A 145 -8.62 6.62 6.19
N LEU A 146 -7.70 6.54 7.16
CA LEU A 146 -6.56 7.45 7.27
C LEU A 146 -5.40 6.87 6.47
N ILE A 147 -5.04 7.53 5.37
CA ILE A 147 -3.96 7.13 4.47
C ILE A 147 -2.65 7.74 4.98
N ALA A 148 -1.67 6.89 5.31
CA ALA A 148 -0.32 7.32 5.66
C ALA A 148 0.52 7.43 4.38
N ASP A 149 0.25 8.47 3.60
CA ASP A 149 0.76 8.62 2.24
C ASP A 149 2.28 8.81 2.20
N VAL A 150 2.98 7.87 1.56
CA VAL A 150 4.45 7.81 1.54
C VAL A 150 5.09 8.76 0.53
N ASP A 151 4.28 9.44 -0.29
CA ASP A 151 4.71 10.52 -1.16
C ASP A 151 5.40 11.63 -0.35
N ALA A 152 6.57 12.07 -0.81
CA ALA A 152 7.36 13.11 -0.15
C ALA A 152 6.67 14.48 -0.21
N ASP A 153 5.79 14.71 -1.18
CA ASP A 153 5.03 15.94 -1.32
C ASP A 153 3.79 15.98 -0.41
N VAL A 154 3.35 14.82 0.09
CA VAL A 154 2.28 14.72 1.08
C VAL A 154 2.87 14.78 2.49
N LYS A 155 2.66 15.90 3.18
CA LYS A 155 3.29 16.17 4.48
C LYS A 155 2.61 15.46 5.65
N GLU A 156 1.31 15.20 5.53
CA GLU A 156 0.50 14.62 6.60
C GLU A 156 -0.40 13.51 6.06
N ALA A 157 -0.69 12.54 6.92
CA ALA A 157 -1.71 11.54 6.64
C ALA A 157 -3.09 12.22 6.48
N TYR A 158 -3.91 11.73 5.55
CA TYR A 158 -5.21 12.34 5.26
C TYR A 158 -6.35 11.32 5.27
N TRP A 159 -7.56 11.81 5.53
CA TRP A 159 -8.76 10.98 5.56
C TRP A 159 -9.42 10.90 4.19
N ALA A 160 -9.55 9.69 3.65
CA ALA A 160 -10.37 9.40 2.48
C ALA A 160 -11.67 8.69 2.90
N THR A 161 -12.81 9.03 2.31
CA THR A 161 -14.03 8.24 2.50
C THR A 161 -13.83 6.85 1.91
N LEU A 162 -14.52 5.85 2.46
CA LEU A 162 -14.46 4.48 1.94
C LEU A 162 -14.84 4.44 0.46
N ASP A 163 -15.84 5.23 0.06
CA ASP A 163 -16.30 5.30 -1.32
C ASP A 163 -15.23 5.89 -2.22
N ALA A 164 -14.66 7.05 -1.86
CA ALA A 164 -13.59 7.68 -2.64
C ALA A 164 -12.35 6.78 -2.74
N LEU A 165 -11.93 6.15 -1.65
CA LEU A 165 -10.81 5.21 -1.65
C LEU A 165 -11.10 4.00 -2.55
N PHE A 166 -12.29 3.41 -2.45
CA PHE A 166 -12.67 2.26 -3.28
C PHE A 166 -12.71 2.62 -4.76
N ASP A 167 -13.29 3.77 -5.11
CA ASP A 167 -13.35 4.26 -6.49
C ASP A 167 -11.94 4.54 -7.03
N ALA A 168 -11.05 5.12 -6.22
CA ALA A 168 -9.64 5.32 -6.55
C ALA A 168 -8.88 4.00 -6.77
N MET A 169 -9.26 2.91 -6.11
CA MET A 169 -8.70 1.57 -6.35
C MET A 169 -9.32 0.87 -7.58
N ALA A 170 -10.54 1.24 -7.97
CA ALA A 170 -11.23 0.65 -9.12
C ALA A 170 -10.64 1.09 -10.47
N PHE A 171 -9.82 2.14 -10.51
CA PHE A 171 -9.06 2.52 -11.69
C PHE A 171 -8.23 1.31 -12.20
N GLN A 172 -8.31 1.05 -13.50
CA GLN A 172 -7.57 -0.05 -14.11
C GLN A 172 -6.09 0.27 -14.19
N ASN A 173 -5.25 -0.74 -13.91
CA ASN A 173 -3.85 -0.72 -14.28
C ASN A 173 -3.76 -0.94 -15.81
N PRO A 174 -3.19 0.00 -16.58
CA PRO A 174 -3.19 -0.09 -18.03
C PRO A 174 -2.38 -1.27 -18.58
N ALA A 175 -1.34 -1.72 -17.86
CA ALA A 175 -0.49 -2.83 -18.30
C ALA A 175 -1.21 -4.18 -18.28
N TYR A 176 -2.14 -4.38 -17.33
CA TYR A 176 -2.83 -5.67 -17.13
C TYR A 176 -4.35 -5.60 -17.33
N ARG A 177 -4.92 -4.40 -17.49
CA ARG A 177 -6.38 -4.15 -17.55
C ARG A 177 -7.16 -4.72 -16.36
N LEU A 178 -6.49 -4.80 -15.22
CA LEU A 178 -7.09 -5.23 -13.95
C LEU A 178 -7.20 -4.03 -13.02
N PRO A 179 -8.26 -3.93 -12.20
CA PRO A 179 -8.32 -2.91 -11.17
C PRO A 179 -7.15 -3.08 -10.19
N ARG A 180 -6.81 -1.96 -9.53
CA ARG A 180 -5.92 -1.94 -8.37
C ARG A 180 -6.65 -2.60 -7.18
N GLY A 181 -6.31 -2.23 -5.94
CA GLY A 181 -6.89 -2.86 -4.76
C GLY A 181 -6.01 -2.71 -3.54
N TRP A 182 -5.91 -3.75 -2.72
CA TRP A 182 -5.13 -3.68 -1.49
C TRP A 182 -4.42 -4.99 -1.18
N LEU A 183 -3.39 -4.87 -0.36
CA LEU A 183 -2.65 -5.97 0.23
C LEU A 183 -2.95 -6.03 1.72
N LEU A 184 -3.11 -7.24 2.23
CA LEU A 184 -3.03 -7.51 3.66
C LEU A 184 -1.68 -8.15 3.96
N VAL A 185 -1.01 -7.62 4.98
CA VAL A 185 0.25 -8.15 5.50
C VAL A 185 -0.01 -8.61 6.93
N ARG A 186 0.00 -9.92 7.16
CA ARG A 186 -0.18 -10.50 8.48
C ARG A 186 1.14 -11.04 9.01
N LYS A 187 1.59 -10.54 10.16
CA LYS A 187 2.72 -11.13 10.88
C LYS A 187 2.33 -12.50 11.44
N ARG A 188 3.20 -13.49 11.21
CA ARG A 188 3.08 -14.84 11.79
C ARG A 188 3.59 -14.87 13.23
#